data_AF-R2QL15-F1
#
_entry.id   AF-R2QL15-F1
#
_cell.length_a   1.000
_cell.length_b   1.000
_cell.length_c   1.000
_cell.angle_alpha   90.00
_cell.angle_beta   90.00
_cell.angle_gamma   90.00
#
_symmetry.space_group_name_H-M   'P 1'
#
loop_
_entity.id
_entity.type
_entity.pdbx_description
1 polymer ?
#
loop_
_entity_poly.entity_id
_entity_poly.type
_entity_poly.pdbx_seq_one_letter_code
_entity_poly.pdbx_strand_id
1 'polypeptide(L)' 'MNIQFLGIKNQIKKSGCSSCGSRQVSKHMFQREARMVLPSGQTKTFYAGELYDVMEKDGNFLLEQTYSLDGQAVKMFKLG' A
#
# COMPACT_ATOMS: atom_id res chain seq x y z
N MET A 1 4.09 -19.41 4.06
CA MET A 1 4.76 -18.64 2.99
C MET A 1 5.08 -17.27 3.54
N ASN A 2 6.33 -16.83 3.41
CA ASN A 2 6.76 -15.56 3.98
C ASN A 2 6.58 -14.41 2.98
N ILE A 3 5.89 -13.37 3.43
CA ILE A 3 5.68 -12.14 2.66
C ILE A 3 6.11 -10.93 3.47
N GLN A 4 6.68 -9.93 2.79
CA GLN A 4 7.02 -8.65 3.38
C GLN A 4 6.11 -7.56 2.81
N PHE A 5 5.50 -6.76 3.70
CA PHE A 5 4.76 -5.58 3.29
C PHE A 5 5.71 -4.40 3.06
N LEU A 6 5.63 -3.75 1.91
CA LEU A 6 6.54 -2.66 1.52
C LEU A 6 6.00 -1.27 1.91
N GLY A 7 4.75 -1.19 2.36
CA GLY A 7 4.05 0.09 2.55
C GLY A 7 3.47 0.63 1.24
N ILE A 8 2.62 1.63 1.37
CA ILE A 8 1.97 2.30 0.22
C ILE A 8 2.43 3.76 0.20
N LYS A 9 2.97 4.21 -0.93
CA LYS A 9 3.26 5.63 -1.15
C LYS A 9 2.04 6.28 -1.76
N ASN A 10 1.40 7.19 -1.03
CA ASN A 10 0.28 7.95 -1.60
C ASN A 10 0.80 9.15 -2.38
N GLN A 11 0.49 9.18 -3.67
CA GLN A 11 0.66 10.35 -4.49
C GLN A 11 -0.58 11.24 -4.32
N ILE A 12 -0.40 12.42 -3.72
CA ILE A 12 -1.48 13.40 -3.64
C ILE A 12 -1.27 14.36 -4.80
N LYS A 13 -2.27 14.45 -5.70
CA LYS A 13 -2.28 15.43 -6.78
C LYS A 13 -2.27 16.84 -6.17
N LYS A 14 -1.37 17.69 -6.62
CA LYS A 14 -1.35 19.12 -6.26
C LYS A 14 -2.61 19.78 -6.83
N SER A 15 -3.68 19.90 -6.05
CA SER A 15 -4.81 20.75 -6.38
C SER A 15 -4.56 22.15 -5.82
N GLY A 16 -4.35 23.13 -6.69
CA GLY A 16 -4.41 24.53 -6.31
C GLY A 16 -5.88 24.96 -6.17
N CYS A 17 -6.20 25.80 -5.18
CA CYS A 17 -7.53 26.42 -5.16
C CYS A 17 -7.64 27.36 -6.36
N SER A 18 -8.58 27.06 -7.28
CA SER A 18 -8.84 27.85 -8.49
C SER A 18 -9.26 29.30 -8.19
N SER A 19 -9.69 29.59 -6.96
CA SER A 19 -10.26 30.88 -6.56
C SER A 19 -9.29 31.80 -5.80
N CYS A 20 -8.39 31.25 -4.97
CA CYS A 20 -7.49 32.07 -4.14
C CYS A 20 -5.99 31.84 -4.39
N GLY A 21 -5.61 30.98 -5.34
CA GLY A 21 -4.22 30.76 -5.74
C GLY A 21 -3.31 30.12 -4.67
N SER A 22 -3.85 29.84 -3.48
CA SER A 22 -3.11 29.18 -2.41
C SER A 22 -2.73 27.76 -2.83
N ARG A 23 -1.41 27.48 -2.82
CA ARG A 23 -0.85 26.15 -3.06
C ARG A 23 -0.92 25.36 -1.78
N GLN A 24 -1.76 24.34 -1.73
CA GLN A 24 -1.71 23.35 -0.66
C GLN A 24 -0.45 22.49 -0.89
N VAL A 25 0.58 22.70 -0.08
CA VAL A 25 1.81 21.91 -0.12
C VAL A 25 1.59 20.65 0.70
N SER A 26 1.09 19.57 0.10
CA SER A 26 0.89 18.31 0.82
C SER A 26 2.17 17.49 0.89
N LYS A 27 2.53 17.05 2.09
CA LYS A 27 3.64 16.10 2.32
C LYS A 27 3.29 14.73 1.72
N HIS A 28 4.27 14.05 1.13
CA HIS A 28 4.13 12.64 0.74
C HIS A 28 3.69 11.82 1.95
N MET A 29 2.50 11.22 1.90
CA MET A 29 2.01 10.36 2.98
C MET A 29 2.43 8.93 2.67
N PHE A 30 3.44 8.44 3.40
CA PHE A 30 3.80 7.02 3.38
C PHE A 30 2.89 6.27 4.35
N GLN A 31 2.01 5.44 3.82
CA GLN A 31 1.14 4.59 4.61
C GLN A 31 1.94 3.35 5.05
N ARG A 32 2.26 3.35 6.35
CA ARG A 32 3.04 2.31 7.03
C ARG A 32 2.25 1.06 7.35
N GLU A 33 0.92 1.16 7.43
CA GLU A 33 0.05 0.07 7.80
C GLU A 33 -1.05 -0.14 6.76
N ALA A 34 -1.38 -1.39 6.47
CA ALA A 34 -2.51 -1.76 5.62
C ALA A 34 -3.30 -2.88 6.29
N ARG A 35 -4.59 -2.65 6.50
CA ARG A 35 -5.54 -3.66 6.96
C ARG A 35 -6.21 -4.28 5.74
N MET A 36 -6.10 -5.59 5.58
CA MET A 36 -6.66 -6.33 4.45
C MET A 36 -7.48 -7.54 4.91
N VAL A 37 -8.50 -7.86 4.13
CA VAL A 37 -9.27 -9.10 4.27
C VAL A 37 -8.67 -10.13 3.30
N LEU A 38 -8.23 -11.25 3.85
CA LEU A 38 -7.58 -12.32 3.11
C LEU A 38 -8.62 -13.29 2.51
N PRO A 39 -8.28 -14.00 1.42
CA PRO A 39 -9.14 -15.05 0.85
C PRO A 39 -9.50 -16.18 1.81
N SER A 40 -8.71 -16.39 2.87
CA SER A 40 -9.03 -17.27 3.99
C SER A 40 -10.17 -16.76 4.90
N GLY A 41 -10.64 -15.53 4.70
CA GLY A 41 -11.64 -14.86 5.53
C GLY A 41 -11.04 -14.12 6.74
N GLN A 42 -9.73 -14.24 6.97
CA GLN A 42 -9.05 -13.53 8.05
C GLN A 42 -8.85 -12.06 7.71
N THR A 43 -9.01 -11.18 8.69
CA THR A 43 -8.57 -9.79 8.56
C THR A 43 -7.22 -9.62 9.25
N LYS A 44 -6.23 -9.14 8.51
CA LYS A 44 -4.86 -8.95 9.04
C LYS A 44 -4.38 -7.53 8.76
N THR A 45 -3.66 -6.97 9.72
CA THR A 45 -2.96 -5.70 9.57
C THR A 45 -1.49 -5.98 9.29
N PHE A 46 -0.97 -5.34 8.25
CA PHE A 46 0.41 -5.46 7.81
C PHE A 46 1.16 -4.17 8.07
N TYR A 47 2.34 -4.26 8.66
CA TYR A 47 3.24 -3.14 8.95
C TYR A 47 4.45 -3.17 8.01
N ALA A 48 4.81 -2.01 7.48
CA ALA A 48 5.83 -1.89 6.45
C ALA A 48 7.20 -2.34 6.99
N GLY A 49 7.86 -3.23 6.25
CA GLY A 49 9.13 -3.84 6.62
C GLY A 49 9.01 -5.12 7.44
N GLU A 50 7.83 -5.45 7.97
CA GLU A 50 7.64 -6.71 8.71
C GLU A 50 7.39 -7.89 7.77
N LEU A 51 7.87 -9.05 8.22
CA LEU A 51 7.66 -10.34 7.58
C LEU A 51 6.48 -11.05 8.24
N TYR A 52 5.60 -11.60 7.42
CA TYR A 52 4.45 -12.36 7.87
C TYR A 52 4.46 -13.74 7.22
N ASP A 53 4.33 -14.76 8.06
CA ASP A 53 3.97 -16.08 7.57
C ASP A 53 2.45 -16.12 7.33
N VAL A 54 2.08 -16.50 6.11
CA VAL A 54 0.70 -16.63 5.65
C VAL A 54 0.52 -17.93 4.86
N MET A 55 -0.72 -18.38 4.74
CA MET A 55 -1.05 -19.50 3.86
C MET A 55 -0.70 -19.15 2.41
N GLU A 56 -0.33 -20.17 1.62
CA GLU A 56 0.08 -19.99 0.22
C GLU A 56 -0.97 -19.26 -0.63
N LYS A 57 -2.26 -19.62 -0.46
CA LYS A 57 -3.38 -18.94 -1.13
C LYS A 57 -3.45 -17.44 -0.80
N ASP A 58 -3.27 -17.09 0.46
CA ASP A 58 -3.30 -15.69 0.91
C ASP A 58 -2.03 -14.96 0.46
N GLY A 59 -0.88 -15.63 0.47
CA GLY A 59 0.38 -15.10 -0.03
C GLY A 59 0.32 -14.74 -1.51
N ASN A 60 -0.21 -15.64 -2.34
CA ASN A 60 -0.40 -15.38 -3.78
C ASN A 60 -1.32 -14.18 -4.01
N PHE A 61 -2.45 -14.12 -3.31
CA PHE A 61 -3.37 -12.97 -3.37
C PHE A 61 -2.67 -11.66 -3.00
N LEU A 62 -1.85 -11.65 -1.94
CA LEU A 62 -1.14 -10.45 -1.48
C LEU A 62 -0.03 -10.02 -2.45
N LEU A 63 0.66 -10.95 -3.09
CA LEU A 63 1.70 -10.66 -4.08
C LEU A 63 1.15 -10.05 -5.38
N GLU A 64 -0.12 -10.31 -5.70
CA GLU A 64 -0.84 -9.70 -6.83
C GLU A 64 -1.29 -8.27 -6.53
N GLN A 65 -1.32 -7.85 -5.25
CA GLN A 65 -1.77 -6.52 -4.88
C GLN A 65 -0.77 -5.45 -5.32
N THR A 66 -1.27 -4.49 -6.10
CA THR A 66 -0.51 -3.35 -6.59
C THR A 66 -1.27 -2.05 -6.32
N TYR A 67 -0.52 -0.96 -6.19
CA TYR A 67 -1.07 0.39 -6.13
C TYR A 67 -0.46 1.25 -7.24
N SER A 68 -1.18 2.31 -7.63
CA SER A 68 -0.68 3.26 -8.61
C SER A 68 0.19 4.31 -7.94
N LEU A 69 1.43 4.44 -8.39
CA LEU A 69 2.36 5.51 -8.00
C LEU A 69 2.90 6.16 -9.27
N ASP A 70 2.64 7.45 -9.46
CA ASP A 70 3.08 8.20 -10.65
C ASP A 70 2.65 7.53 -11.98
N GLY A 71 1.48 6.87 -11.98
CA GLY A 71 0.95 6.15 -13.14
C GLY A 71 1.54 4.75 -13.36
N GLN A 72 2.45 4.31 -12.49
CA GLN A 72 3.03 2.97 -12.53
C GLN A 72 2.40 2.06 -11.48
N ALA A 73 2.16 0.80 -11.83
CA ALA A 73 1.73 -0.21 -10.88
C ALA A 73 2.94 -0.66 -10.04
N VAL A 74 2.88 -0.41 -8.73
CA VAL A 74 3.92 -0.78 -7.77
C VAL A 74 3.37 -1.85 -6.85
N LYS A 75 4.17 -2.89 -6.58
CA LYS A 75 3.79 -3.97 -5.68
C LYS A 75 3.69 -3.48 -4.23
N MET A 76 2.65 -3.93 -3.54
CA MET A 76 2.46 -3.67 -2.11
C MET A 76 3.24 -4.65 -1.25
N PHE A 77 3.41 -5.88 -1.74
CA PHE A 77 4.07 -6.98 -1.03
C PHE A 77 5.17 -7.60 -1.90
N LYS A 78 6.14 -8.25 -1.26
CA LYS A 78 7.11 -9.11 -1.92
C LYS A 78 7.31 -10.41 -1.13
N LEU A 79 7.89 -11.40 -1.77
CA LEU A 79 8.41 -12.59 -1.09
C LEU A 79 9.51 -12.18 -0.11
N GLY A 80 9.38 -12.70 1.11
CA GLY A 80 10.29 -12.47 2.23
C GLY A 80 11.47 -13.43 2.26
#